data_AF-A0A067QB76-F1
#
_entry.id   AF-A0A067QB76-F1
#
_cell.length_a   1.000
_cell.length_b   1.000
_cell.length_c   1.000
_cell.angle_alpha   90.00
_cell.angle_beta   90.00
_cell.angle_gamma   90.00
#
_symmetry.space_group_name_H-M   'P 1'
#
loop_
_entity.id
_entity.type
_entity.pdbx_description
1 polymer ?
#
loop_
_entity_poly.entity_id
_entity_poly.type
_entity_poly.pdbx_seq_one_letter_code
_entity_poly.pdbx_strand_id
1 'polypeptide(L)'
;MGLSVSKLLSGLFGKREMRILMVGLDAAGKTTILYKLKLGEIVTTIPTIGFNVETVEYKNISFTVWDVGGQDKIRPLWRHYFQNTQGIIFVVDSNDRERISEAREELQRMLNEDELRDALLLVFANKQDLPNAMNAAEITDKLGLHGLRQRTWYIQAACATSGDGLYEGLEWLSANIKRRV
;
A
#
# COMPACT_ATOMS: atom_id res chain seq x y z
N MET A 1 32.14 -18.78 -27.81
CA MET A 1 30.68 -18.68 -28.02
C MET A 1 29.98 -18.82 -26.68
N GLY A 2 29.54 -17.73 -26.04
CA GLY A 2 28.86 -17.88 -24.74
C GLY A 2 28.40 -16.61 -24.01
N LEU A 3 28.30 -15.44 -24.66
CA LEU A 3 28.04 -14.17 -23.95
C LEU A 3 26.75 -13.43 -24.35
N SER A 4 25.88 -14.01 -25.20
CA SER A 4 24.70 -13.28 -25.70
C SER A 4 23.33 -13.82 -25.30
N VAL A 5 23.23 -14.93 -24.56
CA VAL A 5 21.91 -15.51 -24.23
C VAL A 5 21.29 -14.84 -22.98
N SER A 6 22.11 -14.42 -22.02
CA SER A 6 21.61 -13.80 -20.77
C SER A 6 20.91 -12.44 -20.98
N LYS A 7 21.39 -11.59 -21.90
CA LYS A 7 20.79 -10.27 -22.18
C LYS A 7 19.55 -10.34 -23.09
N LEU A 8 19.40 -11.41 -23.87
CA LEU A 8 18.20 -11.62 -24.68
C LEU A 8 17.05 -12.25 -23.89
N LEU A 9 17.36 -13.06 -22.87
CA LEU A 9 16.35 -13.66 -21.99
C LEU A 9 15.74 -12.68 -20.97
N SER A 10 16.41 -11.56 -20.67
CA SER A 10 15.83 -10.51 -19.80
C SER A 10 14.69 -9.73 -20.44
N GLY A 11 14.59 -9.73 -21.79
CA GLY A 11 13.52 -9.05 -22.54
C GLY A 11 12.26 -9.90 -22.74
N LEU A 12 12.29 -11.20 -22.39
CA LEU A 12 11.17 -12.14 -22.56
C LEU A 12 10.39 -12.39 -21.25
N PHE A 13 10.81 -11.79 -20.13
CA PHE A 13 10.01 -11.77 -18.91
C PHE A 13 8.97 -10.65 -19.02
N GLY A 14 7.73 -11.01 -19.39
CA GLY A 14 6.60 -10.09 -19.44
C GLY A 14 6.41 -9.29 -18.15
N LYS A 15 5.72 -8.13 -18.25
CA LYS A 15 5.31 -7.34 -17.08
C LYS A 15 4.58 -8.26 -16.09
N ARG A 16 4.92 -8.19 -14.81
CA ARG A 16 4.24 -8.96 -13.76
C ARG A 16 3.02 -8.16 -13.32
N GLU A 17 1.86 -8.54 -13.83
CA GLU A 17 0.62 -7.98 -13.33
C GLU A 17 0.42 -8.48 -11.89
N MET A 18 0.38 -7.54 -10.96
CA MET A 18 0.04 -7.83 -9.58
C MET A 18 -1.27 -7.14 -9.23
N ARG A 19 -2.09 -7.78 -8.40
CA ARG A 19 -3.20 -7.07 -7.78
C ARG A 19 -2.76 -6.60 -6.40
N ILE A 20 -2.58 -5.29 -6.27
CA ILE A 20 -2.46 -4.64 -4.97
C ILE A 20 -3.74 -3.93 -4.62
N LEU A 21 -4.05 -3.93 -3.34
CA LEU A 21 -5.08 -3.12 -2.73
C LEU A 21 -4.44 -2.07 -1.82
N MET A 22 -4.61 -0.78 -2.13
CA MET A 22 -4.21 0.31 -1.23
C MET A 22 -5.43 0.81 -0.47
N VAL A 23 -5.40 0.77 0.86
CA VAL A 23 -6.52 1.13 1.75
C VAL A 23 -6.00 1.83 3.02
N GLY A 24 -6.91 2.29 3.87
CA GLY A 24 -6.62 3.09 5.06
C GLY A 24 -7.74 4.09 5.35
N LEU A 25 -7.69 4.75 6.50
CA LEU A 25 -8.70 5.73 6.90
C LEU A 25 -8.75 6.93 5.93
N ASP A 26 -9.83 7.70 6.00
CA ASP A 26 -9.96 8.94 5.23
C ASP A 26 -8.87 9.94 5.67
N ALA A 27 -8.50 10.83 4.75
CA ALA A 27 -7.41 11.79 4.92
C ALA A 27 -6.01 11.20 5.19
N ALA A 28 -5.81 9.87 5.20
CA ALA A 28 -4.50 9.24 5.41
C ALA A 28 -3.47 9.53 4.29
N GLY A 29 -3.92 10.00 3.11
CA GLY A 29 -3.06 10.38 1.99
C GLY A 29 -2.94 9.34 0.87
N LYS A 30 -3.84 8.35 0.81
CA LYS A 30 -3.89 7.32 -0.25
C LYS A 30 -3.88 7.93 -1.66
N THR A 31 -4.79 8.86 -1.92
CA THR A 31 -4.92 9.55 -3.22
C THR A 31 -3.66 10.35 -3.56
N THR A 32 -3.05 11.01 -2.58
CA THR A 32 -1.78 11.74 -2.77
C THR A 32 -0.64 10.79 -3.14
N ILE A 33 -0.52 9.64 -2.46
CA ILE A 33 0.48 8.61 -2.79
C ILE A 33 0.23 8.09 -4.22
N LEU A 34 -1.01 7.77 -4.56
CA LEU A 34 -1.42 7.33 -5.90
C LEU A 34 -0.95 8.32 -6.98
N TYR A 35 -1.31 9.60 -6.87
CA TYR A 35 -0.93 10.59 -7.88
C TYR A 35 0.58 10.82 -7.92
N LYS A 36 1.25 10.85 -6.76
CA LYS A 36 2.70 10.98 -6.69
C LYS A 36 3.41 9.85 -7.44
N LEU A 37 2.94 8.61 -7.28
CA LEU A 37 3.48 7.44 -7.97
C LEU A 37 3.12 7.41 -9.47
N LYS A 38 1.92 7.89 -9.83
CA LYS A 38 1.41 7.84 -11.21
C LYS A 38 2.00 8.92 -12.12
N LEU A 39 2.17 10.13 -11.61
CA LEU A 39 2.48 11.32 -12.42
C LEU A 39 3.86 11.90 -12.12
N GLY A 40 4.52 11.50 -11.02
CA GLY A 40 5.77 12.11 -10.57
C GLY A 40 5.61 13.54 -10.03
N GLU A 41 4.39 14.10 -10.06
CA GLU A 41 4.07 15.47 -9.63
C GLU A 41 2.96 15.49 -8.58
N ILE A 42 2.91 16.58 -7.79
CA ILE A 42 1.86 16.82 -6.80
C ILE A 42 0.64 17.39 -7.53
N VAL A 43 -0.39 16.58 -7.74
CA VAL A 43 -1.69 17.08 -8.19
C VAL A 43 -2.55 17.37 -6.95
N THR A 44 -3.01 18.61 -6.80
CA THR A 44 -4.02 18.98 -5.81
C THR A 44 -5.31 18.21 -6.10
N THR A 45 -5.61 17.21 -5.27
CA THR A 45 -6.82 16.40 -5.42
C THR A 45 -8.03 17.13 -4.86
N ILE A 46 -9.12 17.19 -5.64
CA ILE A 46 -10.45 17.52 -5.13
C ILE A 46 -10.99 16.25 -4.43
N PRO A 47 -11.56 16.32 -3.22
CA PRO A 47 -12.14 15.15 -2.56
C PRO A 47 -13.16 14.48 -3.47
N THR A 48 -12.92 13.22 -3.81
CA THR A 48 -13.80 12.44 -4.68
C THR A 48 -15.11 12.15 -3.97
N ILE A 49 -16.24 12.51 -4.59
CA ILE A 49 -17.55 11.98 -4.22
C ILE A 49 -17.68 10.61 -4.89
N GLY A 50 -17.35 9.52 -4.16
CA GLY A 50 -17.56 8.15 -4.63
C GLY A 50 -16.31 7.25 -4.69
N PHE A 51 -16.38 6.24 -5.56
CA PHE A 51 -15.39 5.18 -5.76
C PHE A 51 -14.38 5.57 -6.86
N ASN A 52 -13.07 5.58 -6.58
CA ASN A 52 -12.05 5.77 -7.63
C ASN A 52 -11.09 4.57 -7.68
N VAL A 53 -10.90 4.03 -8.89
CA VAL A 53 -10.06 2.86 -9.17
C VAL A 53 -9.02 3.29 -10.17
N GLU A 54 -7.77 3.35 -9.75
CA GLU A 54 -6.70 3.74 -10.65
C GLU A 54 -5.59 2.69 -10.65
N THR A 55 -5.21 2.28 -11.86
CA THR A 55 -4.04 1.42 -12.04
C THR A 55 -2.78 2.29 -12.17
N VAL A 56 -1.77 1.99 -11.36
CA VAL A 56 -0.42 2.58 -11.44
C VAL A 56 0.56 1.50 -11.83
N GLU A 57 1.45 1.82 -12.76
CA GLU A 57 2.57 0.94 -13.08
C GLU A 57 3.84 1.45 -12.39
N TYR A 58 4.51 0.56 -11.65
CA TYR A 58 5.84 0.80 -11.10
C TYR A 58 6.77 -0.36 -11.47
N LYS A 59 7.84 -0.07 -12.22
CA LYS A 59 8.73 -1.09 -12.80
C LYS A 59 7.95 -2.17 -13.56
N ASN A 60 8.05 -3.41 -13.11
CA ASN A 60 7.37 -4.57 -13.66
C ASN A 60 6.09 -4.91 -12.90
N ILE A 61 5.56 -4.00 -12.08
CA ILE A 61 4.39 -4.23 -11.24
C ILE A 61 3.28 -3.26 -11.59
N SER A 62 2.09 -3.80 -11.85
CA SER A 62 0.85 -3.03 -11.91
C SER A 62 0.21 -3.05 -10.52
N PHE A 63 -0.33 -1.94 -10.05
CA PHE A 63 -1.04 -1.83 -8.77
C PHE A 63 -2.39 -1.17 -9.00
N THR A 64 -3.47 -1.78 -8.52
CA THR A 64 -4.81 -1.18 -8.58
C THR A 64 -5.08 -0.45 -7.27
N VAL A 65 -4.89 0.87 -7.26
CA VAL A 65 -5.27 1.67 -6.10
C VAL A 65 -6.77 1.81 -6.07
N TRP A 66 -7.36 1.35 -4.98
CA TRP A 66 -8.75 1.60 -4.66
C TRP A 66 -8.78 2.76 -3.69
N ASP A 67 -9.01 3.97 -4.20
CA ASP A 67 -9.40 5.07 -3.34
C ASP A 67 -10.87 4.86 -2.97
N VAL A 68 -11.09 3.83 -2.15
CA VAL A 68 -12.33 3.71 -1.40
C VAL A 68 -12.16 4.68 -0.26
N GLY A 69 -12.95 5.75 -0.26
CA GLY A 69 -12.90 6.72 0.81
C GLY A 69 -12.90 5.99 2.16
N GLY A 70 -12.07 6.43 3.09
CA GLY A 70 -11.89 5.72 4.36
C GLY A 70 -12.97 6.04 5.39
N GLN A 71 -14.09 6.66 4.96
CA GLN A 71 -15.22 6.93 5.83
C GLN A 71 -15.96 5.62 6.15
N ASP A 72 -16.43 5.48 7.38
CA ASP A 72 -17.07 4.27 7.91
C ASP A 72 -18.12 3.65 6.97
N LYS A 73 -18.93 4.49 6.34
CA LYS A 73 -20.07 4.08 5.51
C LYS A 73 -19.67 3.33 4.23
N ILE A 74 -18.44 3.48 3.76
CA ILE A 74 -17.98 2.94 2.47
C ILE A 74 -16.87 1.88 2.60
N ARG A 75 -16.30 1.67 3.79
CA ARG A 75 -15.37 0.57 4.10
C ARG A 75 -15.92 -0.83 3.77
N PRO A 76 -17.24 -1.13 3.92
CA PRO A 76 -17.80 -2.41 3.52
C PRO A 76 -17.49 -2.82 2.07
N LEU A 77 -17.21 -1.87 1.19
CA LEU A 77 -16.98 -2.12 -0.23
C LEU A 77 -15.56 -2.63 -0.51
N TRP A 78 -14.62 -2.56 0.45
CA TRP A 78 -13.27 -3.11 0.31
C TRP A 78 -13.28 -4.60 -0.05
N ARG A 79 -14.27 -5.34 0.48
CA ARG A 79 -14.39 -6.79 0.28
C ARG A 79 -14.50 -7.23 -1.17
N HIS A 80 -15.05 -6.39 -2.04
CA HIS A 80 -15.18 -6.68 -3.48
C HIS A 80 -13.82 -6.77 -4.19
N TYR A 81 -12.74 -6.34 -3.51
CA TYR A 81 -11.39 -6.28 -4.07
C TYR A 81 -10.40 -7.23 -3.40
N PHE A 82 -10.83 -8.03 -2.43
CA PHE A 82 -9.94 -8.96 -1.74
C PHE A 82 -9.52 -10.13 -2.63
N GLN A 83 -10.43 -10.61 -3.48
CA GLN A 83 -10.14 -11.71 -4.39
C GLN A 83 -8.92 -11.42 -5.26
N ASN A 84 -8.01 -12.39 -5.36
CA ASN A 84 -6.76 -12.31 -6.12
C ASN A 84 -5.78 -11.20 -5.69
N THR A 85 -6.02 -10.49 -4.58
CA THR A 85 -5.07 -9.50 -4.06
C THR A 85 -3.84 -10.18 -3.49
N GLN A 86 -2.68 -9.81 -4.02
CA GLN A 86 -1.38 -10.38 -3.65
C GLN A 86 -0.60 -9.52 -2.66
N GLY A 87 -0.93 -8.23 -2.58
CA GLY A 87 -0.32 -7.29 -1.65
C GLY A 87 -1.30 -6.22 -1.22
N ILE A 88 -1.13 -5.76 0.01
CA ILE A 88 -1.93 -4.71 0.62
C ILE A 88 -0.99 -3.57 0.97
N ILE A 89 -1.36 -2.35 0.61
CA ILE A 89 -0.73 -1.14 1.10
C ILE A 89 -1.71 -0.47 2.07
N PHE A 90 -1.42 -0.51 3.36
CA PHE A 90 -2.23 0.14 4.38
C PHE A 90 -1.61 1.49 4.74
N VAL A 91 -2.31 2.58 4.45
CA VAL A 91 -1.82 3.95 4.67
C VAL A 91 -2.36 4.49 5.98
N VAL A 92 -1.45 4.96 6.82
CA VAL A 92 -1.74 5.51 8.16
C VAL A 92 -1.36 6.99 8.17
N ASP A 93 -2.26 7.84 8.65
CA ASP A 93 -1.90 9.20 9.02
C ASP A 93 -1.11 9.16 10.33
N SER A 94 0.19 9.45 10.27
CA SER A 94 1.06 9.39 11.45
C SER A 94 0.76 10.52 12.43
N ASN A 95 0.12 11.61 12.00
CA ASN A 95 -0.22 12.72 12.87
C ASN A 95 -1.59 12.54 13.55
N ASP A 96 -2.40 11.60 13.07
CA ASP A 96 -3.71 11.29 13.62
C ASP A 96 -3.63 10.26 14.76
N ARG A 97 -3.22 10.76 15.93
CA ARG A 97 -3.06 9.94 17.13
C ARG A 97 -4.38 9.44 17.71
N GLU A 98 -5.49 10.13 17.43
CA GLU A 98 -6.82 9.82 17.96
C GLU A 98 -7.46 8.63 17.24
N ARG A 99 -7.32 8.55 15.91
CA ARG A 99 -7.93 7.49 15.09
C ARG A 99 -7.03 6.29 14.82
N ILE A 100 -5.85 6.21 15.44
CA ILE A 100 -4.94 5.06 15.26
C ILE A 100 -5.55 3.74 15.75
N SER A 101 -6.38 3.77 16.80
CA SER A 101 -7.11 2.59 17.28
C SER A 101 -8.14 2.11 16.27
N GLU A 102 -8.83 3.04 15.62
CA GLU A 102 -9.77 2.73 14.53
C GLU A 102 -9.04 2.15 13.32
N ALA A 103 -7.89 2.72 12.95
CA ALA A 103 -7.04 2.19 11.88
C ALA A 103 -6.59 0.75 12.18
N ARG A 104 -6.25 0.45 13.44
CA ARG A 104 -5.94 -0.92 13.88
C ARG A 104 -7.13 -1.84 13.70
N GLU A 105 -8.32 -1.45 14.15
CA GLU A 105 -9.53 -2.29 14.04
C GLU A 105 -9.86 -2.63 12.58
N GLU A 106 -9.78 -1.64 11.69
CA GLU A 106 -10.02 -1.86 10.26
C GLU A 106 -8.94 -2.74 9.61
N LEU A 107 -7.67 -2.53 9.98
CA LEU A 107 -6.57 -3.40 9.53
C LEU A 107 -6.83 -4.84 9.97
N GLN A 108 -7.12 -5.07 11.25
CA GLN A 108 -7.37 -6.41 11.79
C GLN A 108 -8.60 -7.06 11.14
N ARG A 109 -9.69 -6.31 10.97
CA ARG A 109 -10.90 -6.79 10.29
C ARG A 109 -10.58 -7.27 8.87
N MET A 110 -9.85 -6.46 8.11
CA MET A 110 -9.44 -6.81 6.75
C MET A 110 -8.49 -8.02 6.71
N LEU A 111 -7.48 -8.07 7.59
CA LEU A 111 -6.49 -9.16 7.57
C LEU A 111 -7.05 -10.52 8.02
N ASN A 112 -8.24 -10.54 8.63
CA ASN A 112 -8.98 -11.75 9.01
C ASN A 112 -9.79 -12.35 7.85
N GLU A 113 -9.86 -11.68 6.70
CA GLU A 113 -10.59 -12.17 5.52
C GLU A 113 -9.75 -13.23 4.81
N ASP A 114 -10.38 -14.37 4.48
CA ASP A 114 -9.70 -15.54 3.95
C ASP A 114 -9.03 -15.27 2.60
N GLU A 115 -9.64 -14.43 1.77
CA GLU A 115 -9.10 -14.02 0.46
C GLU A 115 -7.79 -13.25 0.58
N LEU A 116 -7.51 -12.64 1.74
CA LEU A 116 -6.30 -11.86 1.99
C LEU A 116 -5.26 -12.65 2.80
N ARG A 117 -5.50 -13.91 3.15
CA ARG A 117 -4.62 -14.70 4.03
C ARG A 117 -3.14 -14.67 3.60
N ASP A 118 -2.89 -14.81 2.30
CA ASP A 118 -1.53 -14.90 1.74
C ASP A 118 -0.97 -13.55 1.24
N ALA A 119 -1.73 -12.46 1.35
CA ALA A 119 -1.31 -11.16 0.85
C ALA A 119 -0.16 -10.57 1.67
N LEU A 120 0.84 -9.98 1.01
CA LEU A 120 1.87 -9.18 1.67
C LEU A 120 1.23 -7.92 2.28
N LEU A 121 1.76 -7.44 3.41
CA LEU A 121 1.30 -6.18 4.01
C LEU A 121 2.44 -5.15 4.03
N LEU A 122 2.28 -4.07 3.28
CA LEU A 122 3.08 -2.85 3.42
C LEU A 122 2.27 -1.82 4.17
N VAL A 123 2.80 -1.29 5.28
CA VAL A 123 2.22 -0.16 6.00
C VAL A 123 3.00 1.11 5.65
N PHE A 124 2.33 2.13 5.13
CA PHE A 124 2.91 3.47 5.06
C PHE A 124 2.54 4.26 6.30
N ALA A 125 3.54 4.58 7.11
CA ALA A 125 3.45 5.61 8.14
C ALA A 125 3.60 6.97 7.45
N ASN A 126 2.50 7.50 6.91
CA ASN A 126 2.49 8.69 6.07
C ASN A 126 2.40 9.99 6.89
N LYS A 127 2.74 11.13 6.28
CA LYS A 127 2.77 12.47 6.90
C LYS A 127 3.86 12.64 7.97
N GLN A 128 5.01 12.02 7.75
CA GLN A 128 6.18 12.14 8.64
C GLN A 128 6.81 13.54 8.64
N ASP A 129 6.39 14.41 7.71
CA ASP A 129 6.74 15.83 7.65
C ASP A 129 6.06 16.68 8.73
N LEU A 130 4.99 16.18 9.36
CA LEU A 130 4.21 16.95 10.34
C LEU A 130 4.81 16.90 11.76
N PRO A 131 4.71 18.00 12.53
CA PRO A 131 5.14 18.00 13.92
C PRO A 131 4.25 17.06 14.74
N ASN A 132 4.86 16.21 15.57
CA ASN A 132 4.22 15.18 16.40
C ASN A 132 3.75 13.91 15.68
N ALA A 133 4.13 13.71 14.41
CA ALA A 133 3.92 12.45 13.71
C ALA A 133 4.47 11.26 14.52
N MET A 134 3.65 10.23 14.70
CA MET A 134 4.06 8.95 15.26
C MET A 134 5.12 8.33 14.35
N ASN A 135 6.27 7.94 14.91
CA ASN A 135 7.29 7.26 14.11
C ASN A 135 6.86 5.82 13.78
N ALA A 136 7.62 5.17 12.89
CA ALA A 136 7.31 3.81 12.46
C ALA A 136 7.24 2.80 13.62
N ALA A 137 8.07 2.93 14.66
CA ALA A 137 8.03 2.03 15.82
C ALA A 137 6.74 2.21 16.63
N GLU A 138 6.34 3.46 16.89
CA GLU A 138 5.11 3.76 17.61
C GLU A 138 3.86 3.25 16.86
N ILE A 139 3.82 3.41 15.53
CA ILE A 139 2.73 2.87 14.70
C ILE A 139 2.73 1.34 14.70
N THR A 140 3.91 0.71 14.67
CA THR A 140 4.06 -0.74 14.74
C THR A 140 3.39 -1.30 16.00
N ASP A 141 3.67 -0.66 17.14
CA ASP A 141 3.08 -1.02 18.43
C ASP A 141 1.57 -0.78 18.45
N LYS A 142 1.12 0.41 18.06
CA LYS A 142 -0.30 0.79 18.09
C LYS A 142 -1.18 -0.04 17.16
N LEU A 143 -0.67 -0.44 15.99
CA LEU A 143 -1.38 -1.34 15.08
C LEU A 143 -1.26 -2.83 15.48
N GLY A 144 -0.37 -3.16 16.42
CA GLY A 144 -0.13 -4.53 16.86
C GLY A 144 0.51 -5.41 15.80
N LEU A 145 1.38 -4.85 14.95
CA LEU A 145 2.00 -5.58 13.83
C LEU A 145 2.87 -6.75 14.30
N HIS A 146 3.45 -6.66 15.50
CA HIS A 146 4.18 -7.75 16.15
C HIS A 146 3.33 -9.04 16.33
N GLY A 147 2.01 -8.92 16.37
CA GLY A 147 1.09 -10.05 16.45
C GLY A 147 0.92 -10.83 15.14
N LEU A 148 1.33 -10.26 14.00
CA LEU A 148 1.12 -10.83 12.66
C LEU A 148 2.16 -11.90 12.31
N ARG A 149 2.23 -12.98 13.10
CA ARG A 149 3.28 -14.01 13.01
C ARG A 149 3.28 -14.82 11.70
N GLN A 150 2.12 -14.96 11.05
CA GLN A 150 1.95 -15.78 9.84
C GLN A 150 1.90 -14.95 8.55
N ARG A 151 2.11 -13.64 8.65
CA ARG A 151 2.02 -12.73 7.52
C ARG A 151 3.32 -11.98 7.33
N THR A 152 3.83 -11.94 6.11
CA THR A 152 4.97 -11.10 5.76
C THR A 152 4.52 -9.64 5.69
N TRP A 153 5.13 -8.80 6.52
CA TRP A 153 4.80 -7.38 6.57
C TRP A 153 6.04 -6.50 6.67
N TYR A 154 5.89 -5.23 6.29
CA TYR A 154 6.88 -4.18 6.45
C TYR A 154 6.19 -2.85 6.70
N ILE A 155 6.86 -1.96 7.44
CA ILE A 155 6.41 -0.59 7.67
C ILE A 155 7.46 0.37 7.14
N GLN A 156 7.00 1.39 6.43
CA GLN A 156 7.84 2.40 5.84
C GLN A 156 7.35 3.79 6.25
N ALA A 157 8.23 4.55 6.89
CA ALA A 157 8.03 5.99 7.10
C ALA A 157 7.96 6.68 5.73
N ALA A 158 6.94 7.52 5.52
CA ALA A 158 6.70 8.14 4.24
C ALA A 158 6.15 9.57 4.34
N CYS A 159 6.39 10.33 3.28
CA CYS A 159 5.75 11.62 3.05
C CYS A 159 5.20 11.64 1.62
N ALA A 160 3.87 11.58 1.49
CA ALA A 160 3.21 11.51 0.19
C ALA A 160 3.45 12.74 -0.69
N THR A 161 3.64 13.92 -0.09
CA THR A 161 3.82 15.19 -0.82
C THR A 161 5.23 15.30 -1.41
N SER A 162 6.28 15.01 -0.62
CA SER A 162 7.66 14.99 -1.13
C SER A 162 7.93 13.74 -1.97
N GLY A 163 7.33 12.61 -1.62
CA GLY A 163 7.59 11.28 -2.21
C GLY A 163 8.56 10.43 -1.40
N ASP A 164 9.11 10.97 -0.30
CA ASP A 164 10.10 10.27 0.53
C ASP A 164 9.51 8.97 1.09
N GLY A 165 10.29 7.89 1.04
CA GLY A 165 9.91 6.58 1.56
C GLY A 165 8.95 5.77 0.68
N LEU A 166 8.28 6.39 -0.32
CA LEU A 166 7.29 5.67 -1.12
C LEU A 166 7.96 4.57 -1.98
N TYR A 167 9.07 4.91 -2.63
CA TYR A 167 9.76 3.98 -3.53
C TYR A 167 10.43 2.85 -2.77
N GLU A 168 10.96 3.10 -1.58
CA GLU A 168 11.55 2.11 -0.69
C GLU A 168 10.51 1.08 -0.25
N GLY A 169 9.30 1.54 0.10
CA GLY A 169 8.19 0.65 0.42
C GLY A 169 7.77 -0.23 -0.77
N LEU A 170 7.68 0.36 -1.97
CA LEU A 170 7.36 -0.38 -3.19
C LEU A 170 8.48 -1.35 -3.60
N GLU A 171 9.74 -1.01 -3.34
CA GLU A 171 10.87 -1.89 -3.62
C GLU A 171 10.82 -3.13 -2.72
N TRP A 172 10.55 -2.93 -1.41
CA TRP A 172 10.35 -4.05 -0.49
C TRP A 172 9.22 -4.97 -0.97
N LEU A 173 8.10 -4.38 -1.37
CA LEU A 173 6.95 -5.10 -1.88
C LEU A 173 7.32 -5.89 -3.13
N SER A 174 7.99 -5.25 -4.09
CA SER A 174 8.52 -5.87 -5.32
C SER A 174 9.40 -7.09 -5.03
N ALA A 175 10.32 -6.96 -4.07
CA ALA A 175 11.29 -7.98 -3.71
C ALA A 175 10.66 -9.19 -3.01
N ASN A 176 9.58 -9.00 -2.25
CA ASN A 176 8.96 -10.05 -1.45
C ASN A 176 7.81 -10.79 -2.16
N ILE A 177 7.45 -10.38 -3.36
CA ILE A 177 6.45 -11.09 -4.17
C ILE A 177 7.04 -12.44 -4.59
N LYS A 178 6.42 -13.51 -4.08
CA LYS A 178 6.69 -14.86 -4.55
C LYS A 178 6.30 -14.96 -6.02
N ARG A 179 7.20 -15.50 -6.87
CA ARG A 179 6.83 -15.93 -8.21
C ARG A 179 5.78 -17.03 -8.05
N ARG A 180 4.58 -16.84 -8.59
CA ARG A 180 3.73 -18.00 -8.91
C ARG A 180 4.50 -18.80 -9.96
N VAL A 181 4.90 -20.01 -9.58
CA VAL A 181 5.42 -21.04 -10.51
C VAL A 181 4.24 -21.67 -11.20
#